data_AF-A0A7X6V9N0-F1
#
_entry.id   AF-A0A7X6V9N0-F1
#
_cell.length_a   1.000
_cell.length_b   1.000
_cell.length_c   1.000
_cell.angle_alpha   90.00
_cell.angle_beta   90.00
_cell.angle_gamma   90.00
#
_symmetry.space_group_name_H-M   'P 1'
#
loop_
_entity.id
_entity.type
_entity.pdbx_description
1 polymer ?
#
loop_
_entity_poly.entity_id
_entity_poly.type
_entity_poly.pdbx_seq_one_letter_code
_entity_poly.pdbx_strand_id
1 'polypeptide(L)'
;MKHLFSSGEAMYKKNERELSEGILEGEYLEYDKVDSDAEFYCSGLLNDKNVKVLFILSELDFEDIKKRHSYGILMQSDIFLADWKRYEILNWE
;
A
#
# COMPACT_ATOMS: atom_id res chain seq x y z
N MET A 1 2.34 -6.70 -10.70
CA MET A 1 3.17 -5.62 -11.33
C MET A 1 3.71 -4.69 -10.24
N LYS A 2 4.87 -4.04 -10.44
CA LYS A 2 5.47 -3.09 -9.47
C LYS A 2 5.11 -1.65 -9.83
N HIS A 3 4.61 -0.90 -8.86
CA HIS A 3 4.16 0.48 -8.99
C HIS A 3 4.93 1.37 -8.00
N LEU A 4 5.71 2.33 -8.51
CA LEU A 4 6.45 3.27 -7.67
C LEU A 4 5.50 4.34 -7.12
N PHE A 5 5.65 4.71 -5.84
CA PHE A 5 5.01 5.94 -5.35
C PHE A 5 5.61 7.16 -6.05
N SER A 6 4.75 8.06 -6.51
CA SER A 6 5.19 9.29 -7.15
C SER A 6 5.93 10.21 -6.17
N SER A 7 6.77 11.10 -6.69
CA SER A 7 7.44 12.12 -5.88
C SER A 7 6.43 13.03 -5.15
N GLY A 8 5.24 13.23 -5.72
CA GLY A 8 4.15 13.95 -5.06
C GLY A 8 3.61 13.20 -3.85
N GLU A 9 3.36 11.89 -3.97
CA GLU A 9 2.92 11.08 -2.84
C GLU A 9 3.96 11.08 -1.71
N ALA A 10 5.24 10.91 -2.03
CA ALA A 10 6.32 11.01 -1.05
C ALA A 10 6.41 12.39 -0.39
N MET A 11 6.36 13.47 -1.19
CA MET A 11 6.42 14.85 -0.69
C MET A 11 5.29 15.18 0.29
N TYR A 12 4.10 14.61 0.07
CA TYR A 12 2.93 14.80 0.92
C TYR A 12 2.74 13.66 1.94
N LYS A 13 3.75 12.80 2.16
CA LYS A 13 3.71 11.68 3.12
C LYS A 13 2.56 10.70 2.90
N LYS A 14 2.08 10.60 1.65
CA LYS A 14 1.01 9.69 1.23
C LYS A 14 1.50 8.26 0.95
N ASN A 15 2.77 8.02 1.19
CA ASN A 15 3.42 6.73 1.21
C ASN A 15 3.83 6.33 2.64
N GLU A 16 3.41 7.06 3.68
CA GLU A 16 3.68 6.72 5.09
C GLU A 16 2.44 6.08 5.73
N ARG A 17 2.63 5.03 6.53
CA ARG A 17 1.56 4.39 7.32
C ARG A 17 2.08 4.00 8.70
N GLU A 18 1.29 4.32 9.73
CA GLU A 18 1.57 3.88 11.09
C GLU A 18 1.13 2.41 11.27
N LEU A 19 2.08 1.56 11.67
CA LEU A 19 1.88 0.17 12.07
C LEU A 19 2.23 0.01 13.56
N SER A 20 1.89 -1.13 14.15
CA SER A 20 2.25 -1.40 15.55
C SER A 20 3.76 -1.41 15.80
N GLU A 21 4.54 -1.69 14.75
CA GLU A 21 5.98 -1.82 14.76
C GLU A 21 6.70 -0.49 14.48
N GLY A 22 6.00 0.53 13.95
CA GLY A 22 6.57 1.84 13.60
C GLY A 22 5.94 2.44 12.35
N ILE A 23 6.64 3.42 11.76
CA ILE A 23 6.20 4.08 10.53
C ILE A 23 6.77 3.33 9.33
N LEU A 24 5.88 2.79 8.49
CA LEU A 24 6.21 2.21 7.20
C LEU A 24 6.21 3.32 6.13
N GLU A 25 7.36 3.56 5.54
CA GLU A 25 7.54 4.42 4.37
C GLU A 25 7.62 3.55 3.11
N GLY A 26 6.57 3.56 2.29
CA GLY A 26 6.48 2.77 1.06
C GLY A 26 7.29 3.38 -0.08
N GLU A 27 8.10 2.55 -0.75
CA GLU A 27 8.81 2.92 -1.98
C GLU A 27 8.07 2.40 -3.21
N TYR A 28 7.58 1.16 -3.14
CA TYR A 28 6.83 0.55 -4.23
C TYR A 28 5.74 -0.37 -3.72
N LEU A 29 4.65 -0.40 -4.48
CA LEU A 29 3.51 -1.25 -4.26
C LEU A 29 3.41 -2.28 -5.40
N GLU A 30 3.30 -3.56 -5.05
CA GLU A 30 3.14 -4.64 -6.01
C GLU A 30 1.77 -5.29 -5.87
N TYR A 31 1.05 -5.40 -6.99
CA TYR A 31 -0.22 -6.12 -7.10
C TYR A 31 -0.49 -6.48 -8.56
N ASP A 32 -1.23 -7.55 -8.81
CA ASP A 32 -1.56 -7.98 -10.18
C ASP A 32 -2.96 -7.54 -10.62
N LYS A 33 -3.87 -7.40 -9.68
CA LYS A 33 -5.26 -7.01 -9.90
C LYS A 33 -5.83 -6.31 -8.67
N VAL A 34 -6.89 -5.55 -8.86
CA VAL A 34 -7.60 -4.84 -7.80
C VAL A 34 -8.93 -5.56 -7.55
N ASP A 35 -8.90 -6.55 -6.66
CA ASP A 35 -10.04 -7.38 -6.25
C ASP A 35 -10.17 -7.41 -4.71
N SER A 36 -11.32 -7.84 -4.18
CA SER A 36 -11.66 -7.82 -2.75
C SER A 36 -10.72 -8.64 -1.85
N ASP A 37 -10.08 -9.62 -2.45
CA ASP A 37 -9.20 -10.63 -1.87
C ASP A 37 -7.80 -10.53 -2.47
N ALA A 38 -7.51 -9.44 -3.19
CA ALA A 38 -6.20 -9.19 -3.75
C ALA A 38 -5.17 -8.97 -2.63
N GLU A 39 -4.01 -9.58 -2.85
CA GLU A 39 -2.82 -9.37 -2.04
C GLU A 39 -2.02 -8.20 -2.59
N PHE A 40 -1.75 -7.23 -1.72
CA PHE A 40 -0.92 -6.08 -2.04
C PHE A 40 0.37 -6.19 -1.26
N TYR A 41 1.50 -5.90 -1.91
CA TYR A 41 2.80 -5.96 -1.28
C TYR A 41 3.44 -4.58 -1.32
N CYS A 42 3.59 -3.94 -0.17
CA CYS A 42 4.37 -2.71 -0.04
C CYS A 42 5.80 -3.08 0.31
N SER A 43 6.78 -2.55 -0.40
CA SER A 43 8.17 -2.60 0.04
C SER A 43 8.69 -1.19 0.27
N GLY A 44 9.53 -1.06 1.29
CA GLY A 44 10.14 0.22 1.66
C GLY A 44 10.82 0.10 3.01
N LEU A 45 10.71 1.15 3.83
CA LEU A 45 11.42 1.25 5.09
C LEU A 45 10.46 1.22 6.28
N LEU A 46 10.79 0.43 7.30
CA LEU A 46 10.11 0.46 8.60
C LEU A 46 11.18 0.65 9.67
N ASN A 47 11.18 1.81 10.33
CA ASN A 47 12.24 2.23 11.25
C ASN A 47 13.64 2.12 10.61
N ASP A 48 13.82 2.73 9.44
CA ASP A 48 15.07 2.75 8.65
C ASP A 48 15.59 1.39 8.17
N LYS A 49 14.77 0.33 8.27
CA LYS A 49 15.11 -1.03 7.82
C LYS A 49 14.27 -1.46 6.64
N ASN A 50 14.87 -2.22 5.72
CA ASN A 50 14.16 -2.66 4.54
C ASN A 50 13.15 -3.74 4.91
N VAL A 51 11.91 -3.53 4.51
CA VAL A 51 10.81 -4.46 4.73
C VAL A 51 9.94 -4.60 3.50
N LYS A 52 9.26 -5.74 3.44
CA LYS A 52 8.19 -6.07 2.52
C LYS A 52 6.99 -6.50 3.36
N VAL A 53 5.91 -5.74 3.22
CA VAL A 53 4.67 -5.92 3.95
C VAL A 53 3.61 -6.38 2.97
N LEU A 54 3.05 -7.56 3.21
CA LEU A 54 1.84 -8.04 2.58
C LEU A 54 0.64 -7.46 3.33
N PHE A 55 -0.37 -6.97 2.62
CA PHE A 55 -1.63 -6.55 3.20
C PHE A 55 -2.82 -6.86 2.31
N ILE A 56 -3.98 -6.96 2.95
CA ILE A 56 -5.28 -7.13 2.28
C ILE A 56 -6.19 -6.00 2.74
N LEU A 57 -6.86 -5.37 1.78
CA LEU A 57 -7.80 -4.29 2.04
C LEU A 57 -9.07 -4.80 2.73
N SER A 58 -9.70 -3.94 3.53
CA SER A 58 -11.05 -4.22 4.01
C SER A 58 -12.10 -3.91 2.95
N GLU A 59 -13.29 -4.48 3.12
CA GLU A 59 -14.42 -4.27 2.21
C GLU A 59 -14.96 -2.83 2.25
N LEU A 60 -14.65 -2.07 3.31
CA LEU A 60 -15.17 -0.71 3.51
C LEU A 60 -14.67 0.26 2.44
N ASP A 61 -13.37 0.21 2.12
CA ASP A 61 -12.72 1.12 1.17
C ASP A 61 -12.54 0.50 -0.22
N PHE A 62 -12.80 -0.80 -0.37
CA PHE A 62 -12.58 -1.51 -1.63
C PHE A 62 -13.43 -0.95 -2.79
N GLU A 63 -14.68 -0.56 -2.53
CA GLU A 63 -15.55 0.00 -3.58
C GLU A 63 -15.03 1.33 -4.15
N ASP A 64 -14.45 2.22 -3.33
CA ASP A 64 -13.86 3.48 -3.81
C ASP A 64 -12.61 3.21 -4.66
N ILE A 65 -11.76 2.29 -4.20
CA ILE A 65 -10.55 1.86 -4.92
C ILE A 65 -10.92 1.25 -6.28
N LYS A 66 -11.89 0.34 -6.30
CA LYS A 66 -12.38 -0.31 -7.52
C LYS A 66 -12.94 0.71 -8.50
N LYS A 67 -13.69 1.70 -8.00
CA LYS A 67 -14.24 2.80 -8.80
C LYS A 67 -13.12 3.64 -9.43
N ARG A 68 -12.13 4.08 -8.64
CA ARG A 68 -10.97 4.83 -9.14
C ARG A 68 -10.15 4.05 -10.17
N HIS A 69 -9.97 2.75 -9.93
CA HIS A 69 -9.32 1.84 -10.87
C HIS A 69 -10.06 1.82 -12.21
N SER A 70 -11.39 1.70 -12.19
CA SER A 70 -12.22 1.67 -13.40
C SER A 70 -12.17 2.97 -14.21
N TYR A 71 -11.92 4.10 -13.55
CA TYR A 71 -11.75 5.41 -14.19
C TYR A 71 -10.31 5.72 -14.59
N GLY A 72 -9.34 4.85 -14.30
CA GLY A 72 -7.93 5.06 -14.63
C GLY A 72 -7.26 6.18 -13.83
N ILE A 73 -7.80 6.52 -12.66
CA ILE A 73 -7.30 7.61 -11.79
C ILE A 73 -6.78 7.08 -10.45
N LEU A 74 -6.65 5.76 -10.31
CA LEU A 74 -6.16 5.13 -9.08
C LEU A 74 -4.69 5.47 -8.85
N MET A 75 -4.38 6.03 -7.68
CA MET A 75 -3.01 6.26 -7.21
C MET A 75 -2.57 5.15 -6.25
N GLN A 76 -1.25 4.99 -6.09
CA GLN A 76 -0.68 4.01 -5.17
C GLN A 76 -1.07 4.33 -3.72
N SER A 77 -1.13 5.61 -3.36
CA SER A 77 -1.59 6.08 -2.07
C SER A 77 -3.05 5.74 -1.79
N ASP A 78 -3.90 5.68 -2.82
CA ASP A 78 -5.32 5.33 -2.64
C ASP A 78 -5.44 3.89 -2.12
N ILE A 79 -4.60 2.98 -2.61
CA ILE A 79 -4.53 1.59 -2.12
C ILE A 79 -3.82 1.53 -0.77
N PHE A 80 -2.67 2.18 -0.65
CA PHE A 80 -1.79 2.05 0.50
C PHE A 80 -2.40 2.64 1.79
N LEU A 81 -3.14 3.73 1.67
CA LEU A 81 -3.76 4.43 2.81
C LEU A 81 -5.19 3.97 3.12
N ALA A 82 -5.77 3.08 2.30
CA ALA A 82 -7.07 2.50 2.60
C ALA A 82 -7.01 1.57 3.81
N ASP A 83 -8.18 1.24 4.36
CA ASP A 83 -8.28 0.37 5.51
C ASP A 83 -7.74 -1.04 5.22
N TRP A 84 -6.88 -1.54 6.12
CA TRP A 84 -6.26 -2.86 5.99
C TRP A 84 -6.97 -3.84 6.89
N LYS A 85 -7.56 -4.87 6.31
CA LYS A 85 -8.16 -5.98 7.05
C LYS A 85 -7.13 -6.76 7.84
N ARG A 86 -5.96 -6.98 7.24
CA ARG A 86 -4.79 -7.63 7.86
C ARG A 86 -3.53 -7.28 7.08
N TYR A 87 -2.39 -7.38 7.76
CA TYR A 87 -1.07 -7.30 7.15
C TYR A 87 -0.10 -8.28 7.80
N GLU A 88 0.99 -8.56 7.10
CA GLU A 88 2.07 -9.44 7.52
C GLU A 88 3.40 -8.85 7.02
N ILE A 89 4.39 -8.74 7.92
CA ILE A 89 5.75 -8.35 7.55
C ILE A 89 6.49 -9.61 7.09
N LEU A 90 6.77 -9.71 5.80
CA LEU A 90 7.35 -10.90 5.18
C LEU A 90 8.87 -10.99 5.35
N ASN A 91 9.55 -9.85 5.41
CA ASN A 91 10.98 -9.76 5.70
C ASN A 91 11.29 -8.50 6.51
N TRP A 92 12.37 -8.58 7.28
CA TRP A 92 12.89 -7.50 8.09
C TRP A 92 14.42 -7.60 8.09
N GLU A 93 15.07 -6.80 7.26
CA GLU A 93 16.54 -6.80 7.07
C GLU A 93 17.18 -5.52 7.61
#